data_AF-A0A2A2L6X5-F1
#
_entry.id   AF-A0A2A2L6X5-F1
#
_cell.length_a   1.000
_cell.length_b   1.000
_cell.length_c   1.000
_cell.angle_alpha   90.00
_cell.angle_beta   90.00
_cell.angle_gamma   90.00
#
_symmetry.space_group_name_H-M   'P 1'
#
loop_
_entity.id
_entity.type
_entity.pdbx_description
1 polymer ?
#
loop_
_entity_poly.entity_id
_entity_poly.type
_entity_poly.pdbx_seq_one_letter_code
_entity_poly.pdbx_strand_id
1 'polypeptide(L)'
;MIYKLFYSNENSRSKKRFGFGGDDDEDSPFALNKPVIWIVGLAVLSFALFITSITFIALYARQKTDSSSQPKWPDASFSPYGRYAKAGVAADNIYCSEIGRNILLQGGNAIDAAIAALFCIGVHDCHSAGLGGGHYMTIYNATTKECIAIDARQTAPLAATRDMYKNDPDGSTLGWRAVSVPGEIHGYWTEFTNFGSGKVSWAQLVQPTIDILVKGYLMLTLIPPYHLTPLRPTSIKFIG
;
A
#
# COMPACT_ATOMS: atom_id res chain seq x y z
N MET A 1 -4.67 -20.63 -8.51
CA MET A 1 -5.71 -20.81 -9.53
C MET A 1 -5.09 -20.43 -10.88
N ILE A 2 -4.85 -21.42 -11.73
CA ILE A 2 -4.07 -21.33 -12.98
C ILE A 2 -5.03 -21.42 -14.16
N TYR A 3 -4.85 -20.56 -15.16
CA TYR A 3 -5.13 -20.80 -16.59
C TYR A 3 -3.97 -20.12 -17.32
N LYS A 4 -3.07 -20.72 -18.15
CA LYS A 4 -3.09 -21.74 -19.21
C LYS A 4 -4.14 -21.48 -20.29
N LEU A 5 -3.69 -21.06 -21.49
CA LEU A 5 -3.92 -21.62 -22.84
C LEU A 5 -3.12 -20.75 -23.84
N PHE A 6 -1.97 -21.20 -24.35
CA PHE A 6 -1.69 -21.98 -25.57
C PHE A 6 -1.16 -21.14 -26.73
N TYR A 7 0.02 -21.56 -27.18
CA TYR A 7 0.78 -21.11 -28.34
C TYR A 7 0.34 -21.95 -29.56
N SER A 8 0.22 -21.36 -30.75
CA SER A 8 0.42 -22.09 -32.01
C SER A 8 0.83 -21.14 -33.11
N ASN A 9 2.00 -21.43 -33.67
CA ASN A 9 2.65 -20.79 -34.80
C ASN A 9 2.32 -21.60 -36.06
N GLU A 10 2.15 -20.96 -37.22
CA GLU A 10 2.92 -21.21 -38.45
C GLU A 10 2.25 -20.62 -39.70
N ASN A 11 2.96 -19.68 -40.31
CA ASN A 11 3.54 -19.82 -41.66
C ASN A 11 2.62 -20.16 -42.85
N SER A 12 2.57 -19.24 -43.83
CA SER A 12 3.21 -19.42 -45.15
C SER A 12 2.42 -18.82 -46.33
N ARG A 13 3.19 -18.25 -47.27
CA ARG A 13 2.91 -18.08 -48.72
C ARG A 13 1.74 -17.17 -49.11
N SER A 14 1.68 -16.54 -50.27
CA SER A 14 2.59 -16.14 -51.35
C SER A 14 1.66 -15.50 -52.38
N LYS A 15 2.05 -14.34 -52.94
CA LYS A 15 1.67 -13.79 -54.25
C LYS A 15 0.43 -14.36 -54.97
N LYS A 16 -0.46 -13.46 -55.42
CA LYS A 16 -0.57 -13.11 -56.86
C LYS A 16 -1.51 -11.91 -57.10
N ARG A 17 -1.03 -10.99 -57.94
CA ARG A 17 -1.80 -10.00 -58.69
C ARG A 17 -2.70 -10.70 -59.71
N PHE A 18 -3.86 -10.12 -60.02
CA PHE A 18 -4.35 -9.67 -61.34
C PHE A 18 -5.87 -9.80 -61.46
N GLY A 19 -6.51 -8.78 -62.04
CA GLY A 19 -7.87 -8.87 -62.57
C GLY A 19 -8.63 -7.54 -62.50
N PHE A 20 -8.50 -6.73 -63.55
CA PHE A 20 -9.41 -5.62 -63.88
C PHE A 20 -10.53 -6.17 -64.78
N GLY A 21 -11.72 -5.59 -64.65
CA GLY A 21 -12.94 -5.83 -65.45
C GLY A 21 -14.12 -5.62 -64.49
N GLY A 22 -14.78 -4.45 -64.46
CA GLY A 22 -15.72 -3.98 -65.49
C GLY A 22 -17.05 -4.71 -65.27
N ASP A 23 -18.23 -4.11 -65.22
CA ASP A 23 -18.75 -2.75 -65.19
C ASP A 23 -20.04 -2.87 -64.36
N ASP A 24 -20.68 -1.74 -64.02
CA ASP A 24 -22.13 -1.55 -64.01
C ASP A 24 -22.55 -0.53 -62.94
N ASP A 25 -23.17 0.51 -63.48
CA ASP A 25 -23.60 1.74 -62.86
C ASP A 25 -24.61 1.52 -61.72
N GLU A 26 -24.38 2.17 -60.58
CA GLU A 26 -25.46 2.54 -59.68
C GLU A 26 -25.16 3.90 -59.03
N ASP A 27 -25.98 4.89 -59.41
CA ASP A 27 -25.95 6.28 -59.00
C ASP A 27 -25.82 6.45 -57.48
N SER A 28 -24.71 7.06 -57.03
CA SER A 28 -24.60 7.62 -55.68
C SER A 28 -24.35 9.14 -55.76
N PRO A 29 -25.25 9.99 -55.26
CA PRO A 29 -25.30 11.39 -55.61
C PRO A 29 -24.45 12.26 -54.67
N PHE A 30 -23.20 11.92 -54.37
CA PHE A 30 -22.31 12.83 -53.62
C PHE A 30 -20.84 12.59 -53.96
N ALA A 31 -20.40 13.16 -55.09
CA ALA A 31 -18.98 13.33 -55.39
C ALA A 31 -18.38 14.39 -54.45
N LEU A 32 -18.04 13.98 -53.22
CA LEU A 32 -17.41 14.85 -52.23
C LEU A 32 -15.96 15.12 -52.64
N ASN A 33 -15.64 16.40 -52.88
CA ASN A 33 -14.32 16.83 -53.36
C ASN A 33 -13.23 16.31 -52.42
N LYS A 34 -12.20 15.60 -52.93
CA LYS A 34 -11.09 15.04 -52.13
C LYS A 34 -10.51 16.00 -51.06
N PRO A 35 -10.28 17.31 -51.33
CA PRO A 35 -9.87 18.27 -50.29
C PRO A 35 -10.89 18.46 -49.16
N VAL A 36 -12.19 18.34 -49.42
CA VAL A 36 -13.25 18.47 -48.39
C VAL A 36 -13.20 17.27 -47.43
N ILE A 37 -12.91 16.07 -47.90
CA ILE A 37 -12.72 14.89 -47.04
C ILE A 37 -11.55 15.09 -46.08
N TRP A 38 -10.43 15.66 -46.56
CA TRP A 38 -9.28 15.98 -45.71
C TRP A 38 -9.59 17.05 -44.67
N ILE A 39 -10.35 18.09 -45.04
CA ILE A 39 -10.75 19.17 -44.12
C ILE A 39 -11.67 18.61 -43.02
N VAL A 40 -12.66 17.80 -43.38
CA VAL A 40 -13.57 17.16 -42.41
C VAL A 40 -12.79 16.18 -41.52
N GLY A 41 -11.86 15.40 -42.08
CA GLY A 41 -11.00 14.51 -41.31
C GLY A 41 -10.11 15.24 -40.29
N LEU A 42 -9.50 16.37 -40.68
CA LEU A 42 -8.71 17.21 -39.78
C LEU A 42 -9.57 17.87 -38.70
N ALA A 43 -10.80 18.27 -39.01
CA ALA A 43 -11.74 18.82 -38.05
C ALA A 43 -12.20 17.77 -37.02
N VAL A 44 -12.45 16.54 -37.44
CA VAL A 44 -12.80 15.43 -36.52
C VAL A 44 -11.61 15.08 -35.63
N LEU A 45 -10.39 15.07 -36.19
CA LEU A 45 -9.18 14.76 -35.42
C LEU A 45 -8.87 15.85 -34.38
N SER A 46 -9.04 17.13 -34.73
CA SER A 46 -8.85 18.24 -33.78
C SER A 46 -9.91 18.23 -32.68
N PHE A 47 -11.16 17.90 -33.01
CA PHE A 47 -12.24 17.76 -32.03
C PHE A 47 -11.99 16.57 -31.08
N ALA A 48 -11.52 15.43 -31.60
CA ALA A 48 -11.15 14.28 -30.78
C ALA A 48 -10.00 14.61 -29.80
N LEU A 49 -8.96 15.32 -30.28
CA LEU A 49 -7.85 15.77 -29.43
C LEU A 49 -8.29 16.78 -28.36
N PHE A 50 -9.26 17.62 -28.68
CA PHE A 50 -9.81 18.57 -27.72
C PHE A 50 -10.59 17.87 -26.61
N ILE A 51 -11.40 16.86 -26.95
CA ILE A 51 -12.13 16.05 -25.98
C ILE A 51 -11.17 15.26 -25.07
N THR A 52 -10.12 14.65 -25.63
CA THR A 52 -9.14 13.91 -24.82
C THR A 52 -8.36 14.83 -23.88
N SER A 53 -8.04 16.04 -24.32
CA SER A 53 -7.41 17.06 -23.47
C SER A 53 -8.33 17.51 -22.32
N ILE A 54 -9.61 17.80 -22.60
CA ILE A 54 -10.58 18.19 -21.56
C ILE A 54 -10.80 17.07 -20.55
N THR A 55 -10.95 15.82 -21.00
CA THR A 55 -11.11 14.67 -20.11
C THR A 55 -9.86 14.44 -19.26
N PHE A 56 -8.66 14.59 -19.83
CA PHE A 56 -7.41 14.52 -19.09
C PHE A 56 -7.30 15.62 -18.02
N ILE A 57 -7.66 16.86 -18.35
CA ILE A 57 -7.67 17.99 -17.41
C ILE A 57 -8.68 17.75 -16.27
N ALA A 58 -9.87 17.21 -16.58
CA ALA A 58 -10.89 16.90 -15.58
C ALA A 58 -10.44 15.79 -14.62
N LEU A 59 -9.78 14.74 -15.13
CA LEU A 59 -9.21 13.67 -14.31
C LEU A 59 -8.05 14.17 -13.46
N TYR A 60 -7.17 15.01 -14.02
CA TYR A 60 -6.06 15.63 -13.30
C TYR A 60 -6.56 16.56 -12.17
N ALA A 61 -7.62 17.33 -12.42
CA ALA A 61 -8.24 18.18 -11.41
C ALA A 61 -8.84 17.36 -10.25
N ARG A 62 -9.49 16.22 -10.55
CA ARG A 62 -9.99 15.29 -9.53
C ARG A 62 -8.87 14.71 -8.67
N GLN A 63 -7.76 14.30 -9.28
CA GLN A 63 -6.58 13.81 -8.56
C GLN A 63 -5.99 14.88 -7.63
N LYS A 64 -5.94 16.14 -8.07
CA LYS A 64 -5.43 17.26 -7.27
C LYS A 64 -6.32 17.57 -6.06
N THR A 65 -7.64 17.49 -6.20
CA THR A 65 -8.57 17.62 -5.06
C THR A 65 -8.38 16.49 -4.06
N ASP A 66 -8.09 15.27 -4.51
CA ASP A 66 -7.91 14.12 -3.62
C ASP A 66 -6.61 14.19 -2.81
N SER A 67 -5.53 14.75 -3.38
CA SER A 67 -4.27 15.03 -2.67
C SER A 67 -4.45 16.01 -1.50
N SER A 68 -5.44 16.90 -1.54
CA SER A 68 -5.73 17.84 -0.44
C SER A 68 -6.50 17.22 0.73
N SER A 69 -6.96 15.97 0.60
CA SER A 69 -7.70 15.24 1.64
C SER A 69 -6.80 14.53 2.66
N GLN A 70 -5.48 14.65 2.49
CA GLN A 70 -4.52 14.18 3.48
C GLN A 70 -4.70 15.00 4.77
N PRO A 71 -4.93 14.36 5.93
CA PRO A 71 -5.04 15.08 7.18
C PRO A 71 -3.79 15.94 7.40
N LYS A 72 -3.99 17.24 7.61
CA LYS A 72 -2.91 18.21 7.80
C LYS A 72 -2.41 18.09 9.24
N TRP A 73 -1.41 17.25 9.44
CA TRP A 73 -0.85 16.98 10.76
C TRP A 73 0.11 18.07 11.23
N PRO A 74 0.24 18.27 12.56
CA PRO A 74 1.32 19.08 13.10
C PRO A 74 2.67 18.43 12.78
N ASP A 75 3.68 19.25 12.47
CA ASP A 75 5.04 18.77 12.22
C ASP A 75 5.55 17.96 13.43
N ALA A 76 6.36 16.94 13.15
CA ALA A 76 7.06 16.20 14.18
C ALA A 76 7.84 17.19 15.07
N SER A 77 7.83 16.96 16.38
CA SER A 77 8.58 17.77 17.34
C SER A 77 10.02 17.93 16.87
N PHE A 78 10.48 19.18 16.72
CA PHE A 78 11.88 19.53 16.39
C PHE A 78 12.88 19.11 17.49
N SER A 79 12.44 18.45 18.57
CA SER A 79 13.34 17.94 19.59
C SER A 79 14.26 16.87 19.01
N PRO A 80 15.58 17.07 19.01
CA PRO A 80 16.55 16.05 18.58
C PRO A 80 16.47 14.75 19.39
N TYR A 81 15.79 14.80 20.54
CA TYR A 81 15.59 13.69 21.47
C TYR A 81 14.11 13.24 21.58
N GLY A 82 13.19 13.82 20.79
CA GLY A 82 11.76 13.51 20.91
C GLY A 82 11.20 13.81 22.31
N ARG A 83 11.57 14.91 22.96
CA ARG A 83 11.05 15.26 24.29
C ARG A 83 9.59 15.71 24.19
N TYR A 84 8.69 14.93 24.79
CA TYR A 84 7.27 15.24 24.91
C TYR A 84 6.91 15.53 26.38
N ALA A 85 6.05 16.52 26.61
CA ALA A 85 5.70 16.97 27.96
C ALA A 85 4.72 16.05 28.70
N LYS A 86 3.93 15.24 27.97
CA LYS A 86 2.83 14.43 28.53
C LYS A 86 2.93 12.95 28.20
N ALA A 87 3.07 12.62 26.93
CA ALA A 87 3.17 11.24 26.45
C ALA A 87 3.87 11.22 25.08
N GLY A 88 4.41 10.05 24.71
CA GLY A 88 5.01 9.81 23.41
C GLY A 88 4.62 8.43 22.89
N VAL A 89 4.56 8.31 21.55
CA VAL A 89 4.37 7.05 20.84
C VAL A 89 5.48 6.97 19.80
N ALA A 90 6.20 5.85 19.78
CA ALA A 90 7.23 5.57 18.82
C ALA A 90 6.89 4.26 18.11
N ALA A 91 6.82 4.31 16.78
CA ALA A 91 6.60 3.17 15.91
C ALA A 91 7.49 3.30 14.67
N ASP A 92 7.70 2.18 13.98
CA ASP A 92 8.58 2.08 12.79
C ASP A 92 8.07 2.90 11.60
N ASN A 93 6.80 3.33 11.67
CA ASN A 93 6.17 4.19 10.69
C ASN A 93 5.61 5.48 11.34
N ILE A 94 5.78 6.61 10.65
CA ILE A 94 5.27 7.91 11.09
C ILE A 94 3.73 7.88 11.25
N TYR A 95 3.00 7.34 10.28
CA TYR A 95 1.53 7.29 10.33
C TYR A 95 1.04 6.47 11.52
N CYS A 96 1.72 5.39 11.86
CA CYS A 96 1.36 4.54 12.98
C CYS A 96 1.67 5.19 14.34
N SER A 97 2.79 5.93 14.42
CA SER A 97 3.09 6.78 15.58
C SER A 97 2.01 7.85 15.78
N GLU A 98 1.54 8.46 14.67
CA GLU A 98 0.49 9.47 14.71
C GLU A 98 -0.88 8.91 15.10
N ILE A 99 -1.24 7.73 14.62
CA ILE A 99 -2.47 7.04 15.04
C ILE A 99 -2.45 6.80 16.55
N GLY A 100 -1.38 6.23 17.09
CA GLY A 100 -1.25 6.02 18.53
C GLY A 100 -1.31 7.34 19.33
N ARG A 101 -0.61 8.38 18.86
CA ARG A 101 -0.70 9.74 19.44
C ARG A 101 -2.14 10.25 19.47
N ASN A 102 -2.88 10.10 18.36
CA ASN A 102 -4.25 10.59 18.24
C ASN A 102 -5.21 9.83 19.19
N ILE A 103 -4.97 8.54 19.46
CA ILE A 103 -5.72 7.78 20.48
C ILE A 103 -5.44 8.32 21.89
N LEU A 104 -4.18 8.64 22.22
CA LEU A 104 -3.86 9.30 23.49
C LEU A 104 -4.56 10.65 23.64
N LEU A 105 -4.63 11.45 22.56
CA LEU A 105 -5.34 12.73 22.55
C LEU A 105 -6.86 12.58 22.75
N GLN A 106 -7.43 11.45 22.33
CA GLN A 106 -8.84 11.10 22.58
C GLN A 106 -9.09 10.61 24.01
N GLY A 107 -8.05 10.57 24.86
CA GLY A 107 -8.14 10.14 26.25
C GLY A 107 -7.87 8.65 26.45
N GLY A 108 -7.48 7.92 25.41
CA GLY A 108 -6.98 6.55 25.53
C GLY A 108 -5.71 6.46 26.38
N ASN A 109 -5.40 5.26 26.86
CA ASN A 109 -4.16 5.00 27.58
C ASN A 109 -3.05 4.45 26.66
N ALA A 110 -1.91 4.09 27.23
CA ALA A 110 -0.78 3.53 26.47
C ALA A 110 -1.13 2.22 25.74
N ILE A 111 -2.01 1.40 26.31
CA ILE A 111 -2.45 0.13 25.72
C ILE A 111 -3.31 0.40 24.49
N ASP A 112 -4.32 1.27 24.62
CA ASP A 112 -5.19 1.66 23.51
C ASP A 112 -4.37 2.23 22.34
N ALA A 113 -3.41 3.10 22.65
CA ALA A 113 -2.53 3.72 21.67
C ALA A 113 -1.62 2.70 20.97
N ALA A 114 -1.08 1.74 21.73
CA ALA A 114 -0.26 0.66 21.18
C ALA A 114 -1.08 -0.24 20.24
N ILE A 115 -2.28 -0.66 20.63
CA ILE A 115 -3.16 -1.50 19.80
C ILE A 115 -3.50 -0.79 18.49
N ALA A 116 -3.89 0.48 18.53
CA ALA A 116 -4.20 1.24 17.31
C ALA A 116 -2.98 1.41 16.39
N ALA A 117 -1.80 1.67 16.96
CA ALA A 117 -0.56 1.74 16.20
C ALA A 117 -0.20 0.38 15.58
N LEU A 118 -0.39 -0.72 16.30
CA LEU A 118 -0.11 -2.08 15.83
C LEU A 118 -1.04 -2.51 14.67
N PHE A 119 -2.31 -2.11 14.69
CA PHE A 119 -3.19 -2.27 13.52
C PHE A 119 -2.62 -1.57 12.29
N CYS A 120 -2.10 -0.35 12.45
CA CYS A 120 -1.46 0.40 11.37
C CYS A 120 -0.16 -0.26 10.88
N ILE A 121 0.70 -0.74 11.79
CA ILE A 121 1.95 -1.45 11.45
C ILE A 121 1.65 -2.68 10.61
N GLY A 122 0.58 -3.43 10.93
CA GLY A 122 0.16 -4.58 10.13
C GLY A 122 -0.16 -4.27 8.66
N VAL A 123 -0.40 -3.00 8.33
CA VAL A 123 -0.65 -2.51 6.97
C VAL A 123 0.61 -1.90 6.38
N HIS A 124 1.27 -0.98 7.09
CA HIS A 124 2.42 -0.25 6.57
C HIS A 124 3.70 -1.10 6.52
N ASP A 125 3.92 -1.95 7.52
CA ASP A 125 5.10 -2.79 7.69
C ASP A 125 4.71 -4.27 7.67
N CYS A 126 3.84 -4.63 6.72
CA CYS A 126 3.21 -5.95 6.59
C CYS A 126 4.18 -7.13 6.41
N HIS A 127 5.43 -6.85 6.04
CA HIS A 127 6.50 -7.84 5.94
C HIS A 127 7.09 -8.23 7.31
N SER A 128 6.86 -7.41 8.35
CA SER A 128 7.41 -7.56 9.69
C SER A 128 6.37 -8.06 10.69
N ALA A 129 5.21 -7.40 10.75
CA ALA A 129 4.14 -7.70 11.70
C ALA A 129 2.76 -7.64 11.03
N GLY A 130 1.75 -8.22 11.68
CA GLY A 130 0.37 -8.16 11.20
C GLY A 130 -0.54 -9.20 11.85
N LEU A 131 -1.82 -9.18 11.43
CA LEU A 131 -2.89 -9.95 12.08
C LEU A 131 -2.71 -11.48 11.99
N GLY A 132 -1.92 -11.97 11.03
CA GLY A 132 -1.55 -13.39 10.91
C GLY A 132 -0.42 -13.81 11.85
N GLY A 133 0.04 -12.89 12.71
CA GLY A 133 1.18 -13.06 13.59
C GLY A 133 0.83 -13.44 15.03
N GLY A 134 1.72 -12.99 15.91
CA GLY A 134 1.59 -13.03 17.37
C GLY A 134 2.64 -12.09 17.95
N HIS A 135 2.37 -11.57 19.15
CA HIS A 135 3.23 -10.57 19.77
C HIS A 135 3.40 -10.83 21.26
N TYR A 136 4.26 -10.01 21.87
CA TYR A 136 4.38 -9.88 23.31
C TYR A 136 4.11 -8.42 23.68
N MET A 137 3.35 -8.18 24.74
CA MET A 137 3.18 -6.83 25.28
C MET A 137 3.66 -6.80 26.72
N THR A 138 4.59 -5.91 27.03
CA THR A 138 4.99 -5.62 28.41
C THR A 138 4.33 -4.34 28.86
N ILE A 139 3.53 -4.43 29.92
CA ILE A 139 2.74 -3.35 30.47
C ILE A 139 3.30 -3.03 31.85
N TYR A 140 3.61 -1.76 32.09
CA TYR A 140 3.88 -1.26 33.43
C TYR A 140 2.69 -0.44 33.90
N ASN A 141 2.04 -0.89 34.97
CA ASN A 141 0.96 -0.14 35.60
C ASN A 141 1.54 0.81 36.64
N ALA A 142 1.57 2.11 36.33
CA ALA A 142 2.15 3.10 37.23
C ALA A 142 1.39 3.28 38.56
N THR A 143 0.10 2.91 38.60
CA THR A 143 -0.74 3.00 39.80
C THR A 143 -0.44 1.85 40.76
N THR A 144 -0.41 0.61 40.26
CA THR A 144 -0.11 -0.57 41.09
C THR A 144 1.38 -0.83 41.25
N LYS A 145 2.22 -0.21 40.39
CA LYS A 145 3.67 -0.41 40.28
C LYS A 145 4.06 -1.82 39.87
N GLU A 146 3.22 -2.47 39.09
CA GLU A 146 3.43 -3.84 38.63
C GLU A 146 3.80 -3.90 37.14
N CYS A 147 4.61 -4.89 36.79
CA CYS A 147 4.91 -5.24 35.42
C CYS A 147 4.13 -6.49 35.04
N ILE A 148 3.42 -6.43 33.92
CA ILE A 148 2.62 -7.53 33.36
C ILE A 148 3.17 -7.81 31.97
N ALA A 149 3.40 -9.08 31.65
CA ALA A 149 3.77 -9.49 30.30
C ALA A 149 2.64 -10.36 29.74
N ILE A 150 2.17 -10.02 28.55
CA ILE A 150 1.16 -10.76 27.82
C ILE A 150 1.86 -11.47 26.67
N ASP A 151 1.68 -12.79 26.61
CA ASP A 151 2.18 -13.65 25.54
C ASP A 151 1.02 -13.99 24.61
N ALA A 152 1.03 -13.38 23.42
CA ALA A 152 0.13 -13.67 22.32
C ALA A 152 0.88 -14.33 21.16
N ARG A 153 1.94 -15.08 21.45
CA ARG A 153 2.73 -15.81 20.46
C ARG A 153 1.89 -16.87 19.76
N GLN A 154 2.24 -17.14 18.51
CA GLN A 154 1.60 -18.22 17.77
C GLN A 154 1.89 -19.57 18.42
N THR A 155 0.93 -20.48 18.29
CA THR A 155 1.06 -21.86 18.78
C THR A 155 1.08 -22.83 17.61
N ALA A 156 1.84 -23.92 17.74
CA ALA A 156 1.83 -25.00 16.76
C ALA A 156 0.40 -25.57 16.61
N PRO A 157 -0.09 -25.79 15.38
CA PRO A 157 -1.41 -26.39 15.17
C PRO A 157 -1.53 -27.78 15.81
N LEU A 158 -2.74 -28.20 16.17
CA LEU A 158 -2.99 -29.49 16.84
C LEU A 158 -2.47 -30.70 16.04
N ALA A 159 -2.46 -30.60 14.71
CA ALA A 159 -1.96 -31.64 13.81
C ALA A 159 -0.43 -31.62 13.61
N ALA A 160 0.29 -30.68 14.24
CA ALA A 160 1.74 -30.60 14.14
C ALA A 160 2.39 -31.83 14.80
N THR A 161 3.46 -32.32 14.18
CA THR A 161 4.22 -33.47 14.71
C THR A 161 5.71 -33.15 14.75
N ARG A 162 6.44 -33.80 15.66
CA ARG A 162 7.88 -33.57 15.88
C ARG A 162 8.73 -33.66 14.61
N ASP A 163 8.38 -34.58 13.71
CA ASP A 163 9.18 -34.87 12.51
C ASP A 163 8.61 -34.26 11.21
N MET A 164 7.62 -33.34 11.29
CA MET A 164 6.88 -32.88 10.10
C MET A 164 7.77 -32.22 9.03
N TYR A 165 8.92 -31.65 9.38
CA TYR A 165 9.85 -31.01 8.43
C TYR A 165 11.10 -31.83 8.11
N LYS A 166 11.23 -33.04 8.65
CA LYS A 166 12.48 -33.82 8.56
C LYS A 166 12.93 -34.08 7.11
N ASN A 167 11.98 -34.31 6.20
CA ASN A 167 12.24 -34.59 4.78
C ASN A 167 11.93 -33.38 3.87
N ASP A 168 11.50 -32.26 4.45
CA ASP A 168 11.10 -31.04 3.74
C ASP A 168 11.39 -29.82 4.63
N PRO A 169 12.67 -29.40 4.74
CA PRO A 169 13.05 -28.27 5.58
C PRO A 169 12.44 -26.94 5.11
N ASP A 170 12.30 -26.74 3.79
CA ASP A 170 11.72 -25.54 3.21
C ASP A 170 10.24 -25.39 3.57
N GLY A 171 9.53 -26.49 3.81
CA GLY A 171 8.16 -26.49 4.32
C GLY A 171 7.98 -25.82 5.69
N SER A 172 9.07 -25.55 6.43
CA SER A 172 9.05 -24.81 7.69
C SER A 172 9.08 -23.28 7.53
N THR A 173 9.38 -22.79 6.31
CA THR A 173 9.47 -21.35 6.00
C THR A 173 8.51 -20.93 4.89
N LEU A 174 8.20 -21.84 3.96
CA LEU A 174 7.40 -21.56 2.79
C LEU A 174 6.14 -22.43 2.74
N GLY A 175 5.04 -21.80 2.34
CA GLY A 175 3.74 -22.45 2.16
C GLY A 175 2.94 -22.59 3.46
N TRP A 176 1.77 -23.21 3.34
CA TRP A 176 0.77 -23.27 4.41
C TRP A 176 1.23 -24.07 5.63
N ARG A 177 2.17 -25.01 5.46
CA ARG A 177 2.66 -25.86 6.56
C ARG A 177 3.46 -25.06 7.58
N ALA A 178 4.16 -24.00 7.13
CA ALA A 178 4.92 -23.09 7.98
C ALA A 178 4.03 -22.20 8.88
N VAL A 179 2.71 -22.16 8.63
CA VAL A 179 1.79 -21.28 9.37
C VAL A 179 1.44 -21.90 10.73
N SER A 180 1.71 -21.14 11.79
CA SER A 180 1.23 -21.43 13.16
C SER A 180 -0.13 -20.77 13.41
N VAL A 181 -0.85 -21.18 14.46
CA VAL A 181 -2.13 -20.56 14.84
C VAL A 181 -1.88 -19.12 15.27
N PRO A 182 -2.42 -18.10 14.56
CA PRO A 182 -2.18 -16.69 14.90
C PRO A 182 -2.75 -16.32 16.27
N GLY A 183 -1.98 -15.55 17.04
CA GLY A 183 -2.37 -15.06 18.37
C GLY A 183 -2.70 -13.56 18.41
N GLU A 184 -2.29 -12.79 17.39
CA GLU A 184 -2.28 -11.33 17.39
C GLU A 184 -3.62 -10.68 17.79
N ILE A 185 -4.70 -10.98 17.05
CA ILE A 185 -6.03 -10.39 17.31
C ILE A 185 -6.57 -10.76 18.70
N HIS A 186 -6.31 -11.98 19.14
CA HIS A 186 -6.75 -12.42 20.46
C HIS A 186 -5.96 -11.72 21.57
N GLY A 187 -4.65 -11.50 21.36
CA GLY A 187 -3.79 -10.68 22.22
C GLY A 187 -4.33 -9.27 22.37
N TYR A 188 -4.54 -8.57 21.25
CA TYR A 188 -5.09 -7.21 21.26
C TYR A 188 -6.43 -7.12 22.00
N TRP A 189 -7.34 -8.07 21.77
CA TRP A 189 -8.64 -8.08 22.45
C TRP A 189 -8.48 -8.32 23.96
N THR A 190 -7.60 -9.23 24.35
CA THR A 190 -7.29 -9.50 25.76
C THR A 190 -6.70 -8.28 26.44
N GLU A 191 -5.82 -7.56 25.75
CA GLU A 191 -5.21 -6.32 26.23
C GLU A 191 -6.22 -5.18 26.37
N PHE A 192 -7.03 -4.99 25.33
CA PHE A 192 -8.07 -3.97 25.31
C PHE A 192 -9.10 -4.20 26.43
N THR A 193 -9.55 -5.44 26.60
CA THR A 193 -10.59 -5.77 27.60
C THR A 193 -10.09 -5.70 29.03
N ASN A 194 -8.85 -6.12 29.30
CA ASN A 194 -8.32 -6.16 30.66
C ASN A 194 -7.59 -4.86 31.06
N PHE A 195 -6.98 -4.15 30.10
CA PHE A 195 -6.08 -3.02 30.36
C PHE A 195 -6.39 -1.76 29.55
N GLY A 196 -7.40 -1.77 28.68
CA GLY A 196 -7.85 -0.59 27.94
C GLY A 196 -8.36 0.52 28.86
N SER A 197 -8.39 1.76 28.37
CA SER A 197 -8.81 2.90 29.20
C SER A 197 -10.30 2.96 29.51
N GLY A 198 -11.13 2.26 28.73
CA GLY A 198 -12.59 2.42 28.73
C GLY A 198 -13.09 3.75 28.14
N LYS A 199 -12.20 4.62 27.63
CA LYS A 199 -12.53 5.93 27.05
C LYS A 199 -12.61 5.92 25.53
N VAL A 200 -12.03 4.90 24.90
CA VAL A 200 -12.06 4.67 23.47
C VAL A 200 -12.61 3.28 23.20
N SER A 201 -13.44 3.16 22.17
CA SER A 201 -14.03 1.88 21.75
C SER A 201 -13.08 1.11 20.84
N TRP A 202 -13.28 -0.21 20.77
CA TRP A 202 -12.53 -1.08 19.84
C TRP A 202 -12.61 -0.58 18.39
N ALA A 203 -13.81 -0.16 17.96
CA ALA A 203 -14.00 0.40 16.62
C ALA A 203 -13.12 1.63 16.39
N GLN A 204 -12.99 2.53 17.38
CA GLN A 204 -12.13 3.71 17.27
C GLN A 204 -10.63 3.37 17.18
N LEU A 205 -10.18 2.22 17.72
CA LEU A 205 -8.79 1.77 17.58
C LEU A 205 -8.49 1.29 16.16
N VAL A 206 -9.46 0.64 15.51
CA VAL A 206 -9.28 0.04 14.17
C VAL A 206 -9.59 1.02 13.05
N GLN A 207 -10.54 1.94 13.26
CA GLN A 207 -11.05 2.85 12.22
C GLN A 207 -9.95 3.66 11.50
N PRO A 208 -8.93 4.23 12.18
CA PRO A 208 -7.90 4.99 11.49
C PRO A 208 -7.14 4.17 10.43
N THR A 209 -6.88 2.90 10.71
CA THR A 209 -6.24 1.98 9.78
C THR A 209 -7.16 1.61 8.62
N ILE A 210 -8.46 1.44 8.88
CA ILE A 210 -9.46 1.23 7.82
C ILE A 210 -9.49 2.44 6.87
N ASP A 211 -9.49 3.65 7.41
CA ASP A 211 -9.53 4.87 6.60
C ASP A 211 -8.30 4.99 5.69
N ILE A 212 -7.11 4.61 6.20
CA ILE A 212 -5.88 4.52 5.41
C ILE A 212 -6.01 3.49 4.28
N LEU A 213 -6.54 2.30 4.58
CA LEU A 213 -6.73 1.25 3.58
C LEU A 213 -7.74 1.64 2.48
N VAL A 214 -8.82 2.32 2.86
CA VAL A 214 -9.87 2.76 1.91
C VAL A 214 -9.39 3.88 1.01
N LYS A 215 -8.66 4.86 1.56
CA LYS A 215 -8.09 5.97 0.78
C LYS A 215 -6.87 5.54 -0.04
N GLY A 216 -6.19 4.49 0.40
CA GLY A 216 -4.85 4.15 -0.06
C GLY A 216 -3.79 5.06 0.57
N TYR A 217 -2.56 4.58 0.57
CA TYR A 217 -1.40 5.32 1.06
C TYR A 217 -0.21 5.10 0.14
N LEU A 218 0.70 6.06 0.11
CA LEU A 218 1.98 5.89 -0.53
C LEU A 218 2.84 4.99 0.35
N MET A 219 3.31 3.86 -0.18
CA MET A 219 4.37 3.12 0.48
C MET A 219 5.61 4.00 0.54
N LEU A 220 6.05 4.32 1.75
CA LEU A 220 7.36 4.93 1.93
C LEU A 220 8.38 3.82 1.60
N THR A 221 8.96 3.87 0.41
CA THR A 221 10.04 2.96 0.04
C THR A 221 11.19 3.17 1.03
N LEU A 222 11.42 2.24 1.95
CA LEU A 222 12.68 2.17 2.72
C LEU A 222 13.84 1.67 1.83
N ILE A 223 13.90 2.13 0.58
CA ILE A 223 15.13 2.21 -0.19
C ILE A 223 15.27 3.65 -0.68
N PRO A 224 15.95 4.47 0.11
CA PRO A 224 16.82 5.48 -0.44
C PRO A 224 17.67 5.02 -1.63
N PRO A 225 17.54 5.58 -2.85
CA PRO A 225 18.69 5.64 -3.77
C PRO A 225 19.80 6.57 -3.25
N TYR A 226 19.67 7.17 -2.06
CA TYR A 226 20.62 8.13 -1.49
C TYR A 226 21.87 7.51 -0.84
N HIS A 227 22.20 6.26 -1.18
CA HIS A 227 23.59 5.76 -1.18
C HIS A 227 24.23 5.78 -2.58
N LEU A 228 23.76 6.66 -3.46
CA LEU A 228 24.55 7.26 -4.53
C LEU A 228 24.56 8.77 -4.31
N THR A 229 25.40 9.25 -3.39
CA THR A 229 25.83 10.65 -3.42
C THR A 229 26.47 10.92 -4.78
N PRO A 230 26.02 11.91 -5.56
CA PRO A 230 26.81 12.40 -6.67
C PRO A 230 28.03 13.07 -6.05
N LEU A 231 29.21 12.49 -6.24
CA LEU A 231 30.46 13.21 -6.01
C LEU A 231 30.40 14.47 -6.86
N ARG A 232 30.21 15.64 -6.22
CA ARG A 232 30.47 16.91 -6.88
C ARG A 232 31.94 16.90 -7.34
N PRO A 233 32.25 17.40 -8.54
CA PRO A 233 33.61 17.51 -9.00
C PRO A 233 34.28 18.64 -8.20
N THR A 234 34.94 18.30 -7.10
CA THR A 234 35.98 19.17 -6.56
C THR A 234 37.24 18.90 -7.37
N SER A 235 37.59 19.90 -8.15
CA SER A 235 38.82 20.05 -8.90
C SER A 235 40.02 19.66 -8.03
N ILE A 236 40.57 18.46 -8.26
CA ILE A 236 41.91 18.12 -7.79
C ILE A 236 42.87 18.62 -8.86
N LYS A 237 43.59 19.69 -8.52
CA LYS A 237 44.81 20.11 -9.21
C LYS A 237 45.82 18.98 -9.11
N PHE A 238 46.32 18.50 -10.25
CA PHE A 238 47.61 17.84 -10.31
C PHE A 238 48.69 18.88 -10.01
N ILE A 239 49.51 18.63 -9.00
CA ILE A 239 50.77 19.31 -8.76
C ILE A 239 51.79 18.20 -8.49
N GLY A 240 52.80 18.09 -9.36
CA GLY A 240 53.95 17.19 -9.22
C GLY A 240 53.82 15.91 -10.01
#